data_AF-A0A7S0QXI8-F1
#
_entry.id   AF-A0A7S0QXI8-F1
#
_cell.length_a   1.000
_cell.length_b   1.000
_cell.length_c   1.000
_cell.angle_alpha   90.00
_cell.angle_beta   90.00
_cell.angle_gamma   90.00
#
_symmetry.space_group_name_H-M   'P 1'
#
loop_
_entity.id
_entity.type
_entity.pdbx_description
1 polymer ?
#
loop_
_entity_poly.entity_id
_entity_poly.type
_entity_poly.pdbx_seq_one_letter_code
_entity_poly.pdbx_strand_id
1 'polypeptide(L)'
;MVNHTNNSKFARNLAHTEVEVREKAFNNLSKWLQSREDITELDMLRIWKGLFYSFWHSDLQPVQADLAERMAKMLLILPNVKVCEEYFGGFLSTMRREWFGIDKLRMDKFMMLVRTFITHLFRHLGDNDWEAARVERYMRLVQERGVLSSDLGAGIGFNLHLTDVFVEAFKDTEGHLADVAAQIRLAALEPFIQVVARHPNETVLKRTQSDLFVGAFRE
;
A
#
# COMPACT_ATOMS: atom_id res chain seq x y z
N MET A 1 22.66 6.63 15.39
CA MET A 1 22.79 7.40 14.14
C MET A 1 22.16 6.59 13.01
N VAL A 2 21.10 7.11 12.39
CA VAL A 2 20.46 6.44 11.24
C VAL A 2 21.42 6.55 10.05
N ASN A 3 21.93 5.41 9.57
CA ASN A 3 23.01 5.37 8.59
C ASN A 3 22.46 5.56 7.17
N HIS A 4 22.19 6.82 6.78
CA HIS A 4 21.54 7.18 5.51
C HIS A 4 22.25 6.69 4.23
N THR A 5 23.54 6.37 4.31
CA THR A 5 24.36 5.85 3.20
C THR A 5 23.90 4.48 2.71
N ASN A 6 23.40 3.61 3.60
CA ASN A 6 22.93 2.29 3.22
C ASN A 6 21.61 2.35 2.41
N ASN A 7 20.74 3.31 2.72
CA ASN A 7 19.44 3.46 2.05
C ASN A 7 19.61 3.91 0.59
N SER A 8 20.59 4.79 0.34
CA SER A 8 20.95 5.20 -1.02
C SER A 8 21.46 4.02 -1.87
N LYS A 9 22.24 3.12 -1.26
CA LYS A 9 22.74 1.91 -1.94
C LYS A 9 21.60 0.94 -2.28
N PHE A 10 20.64 0.74 -1.37
CA PHE A 10 19.45 -0.07 -1.67
C PHE A 10 18.65 0.53 -2.83
N ALA A 11 18.30 1.81 -2.75
CA ALA A 11 17.51 2.47 -3.79
C ALA A 11 18.13 2.34 -5.18
N ARG A 12 19.44 2.57 -5.29
CA ARG A 12 20.18 2.45 -6.56
C ARG A 12 20.20 1.02 -7.10
N ASN A 13 20.45 0.03 -6.24
CA ASN A 13 20.54 -1.36 -6.68
C ASN A 13 19.18 -1.96 -7.03
N LEU A 14 18.10 -1.53 -6.36
CA LEU A 14 16.72 -1.91 -6.70
C LEU A 14 16.29 -1.33 -8.05
N ALA A 15 16.79 -0.16 -8.41
CA ALA A 15 16.53 0.47 -9.71
C ALA A 15 17.54 0.07 -10.81
N HIS A 16 18.38 -0.96 -10.60
CA HIS A 16 19.37 -1.38 -11.59
C HIS A 16 18.70 -2.04 -12.81
N THR A 17 19.31 -1.94 -13.98
CA THR A 17 18.82 -2.59 -15.22
C THR A 17 18.89 -4.12 -15.17
N GLU A 18 19.79 -4.66 -14.34
CA GLU A 18 20.11 -6.08 -14.29
C GLU A 18 19.24 -6.77 -13.24
N VAL A 19 18.50 -7.79 -13.68
CA VAL A 19 17.56 -8.51 -12.81
C VAL A 19 18.26 -9.12 -11.59
N GLU A 20 19.45 -9.69 -11.76
CA GLU A 20 20.21 -10.31 -10.67
C GLU A 20 20.61 -9.31 -9.58
N VAL A 21 20.95 -8.07 -9.98
CA VAL A 21 21.30 -7.00 -9.06
C VAL A 21 20.06 -6.58 -8.26
N ARG A 22 18.90 -6.46 -8.91
CA ARG A 22 17.63 -6.13 -8.26
C ARG A 22 17.18 -7.23 -7.30
N GLU A 23 17.24 -8.49 -7.71
CA GLU A 23 16.88 -9.65 -6.90
C GLU A 23 17.73 -9.73 -5.63
N LYS A 24 19.06 -9.58 -5.78
CA LYS A 24 19.97 -9.52 -4.63
C LYS A 24 19.68 -8.33 -3.73
N ALA A 25 19.36 -7.17 -4.31
CA ALA A 25 19.02 -5.97 -3.55
C ALA A 25 17.72 -6.14 -2.75
N PHE A 26 16.68 -6.72 -3.33
CA PHE A 26 15.41 -7.00 -2.65
C PHE A 26 15.59 -7.98 -1.50
N ASN A 27 16.32 -9.08 -1.72
CA ASN A 27 16.60 -10.06 -0.67
C ASN A 27 17.40 -9.45 0.50
N ASN A 28 18.38 -8.60 0.20
CA ASN A 28 19.14 -7.90 1.23
C ASN A 28 18.29 -6.85 1.96
N LEU A 29 17.43 -6.13 1.24
CA LEU A 29 16.51 -5.16 1.83
C LEU A 29 15.55 -5.86 2.80
N SER A 30 14.97 -6.99 2.39
CA SER A 30 14.03 -7.75 3.22
C SER A 30 14.67 -8.16 4.55
N LYS A 31 15.87 -8.76 4.51
CA LYS A 31 16.64 -9.13 5.71
C LYS A 31 17.00 -7.91 6.55
N TRP A 32 17.42 -6.83 5.91
CA TRP A 32 17.80 -5.60 6.60
C TRP A 32 16.60 -5.01 7.34
N LEU A 33 15.44 -4.84 6.70
CA LEU A 33 14.23 -4.32 7.33
C LEU A 33 13.75 -5.21 8.49
N GLN A 34 13.85 -6.54 8.38
CA GLN A 34 13.50 -7.45 9.47
C GLN A 34 14.39 -7.27 10.72
N SER A 35 15.61 -6.77 10.57
CA SER A 35 16.53 -6.49 11.68
C SER A 35 16.41 -5.07 12.25
N ARG A 36 15.51 -4.23 11.72
CA ARG A 36 15.37 -2.83 12.13
C ARG A 36 14.32 -2.67 13.23
N GLU A 37 14.63 -1.81 14.19
CA GLU A 37 13.67 -1.36 15.20
C GLU A 37 12.90 -0.10 14.76
N ASP A 38 13.50 0.69 13.87
CA ASP A 38 12.95 1.93 13.35
C ASP A 38 13.48 2.26 11.95
N ILE A 39 12.75 3.13 11.26
CA ILE A 39 13.20 3.79 10.04
C ILE A 39 12.46 5.12 9.91
N THR A 40 13.14 6.15 9.40
CA THR A 40 12.48 7.42 9.13
C THR A 40 11.64 7.33 7.86
N GLU A 41 10.55 8.10 7.80
CA GLU A 41 9.72 8.23 6.60
C GLU A 41 10.56 8.56 5.35
N LEU A 42 11.45 9.55 5.45
CA LEU A 42 12.30 9.96 4.31
C LEU A 42 13.18 8.82 3.78
N ASP A 43 13.76 8.02 4.67
CA ASP A 43 14.56 6.87 4.28
C ASP A 43 13.73 5.76 3.66
N MET A 44 12.53 5.53 4.19
CA MET A 44 11.59 4.57 3.64
C MET A 44 11.08 5.02 2.25
N LEU A 45 10.83 6.30 2.04
CA LEU A 45 10.48 6.86 0.72
C LEU A 45 11.62 6.70 -0.31
N ARG A 46 12.88 6.82 0.12
CA ARG A 46 14.04 6.53 -0.75
C ARG A 46 14.09 5.07 -1.16
N ILE A 47 13.84 4.16 -0.23
CA ILE A 47 13.76 2.71 -0.49
C ILE A 47 12.62 2.43 -1.48
N TRP A 48 11.44 2.99 -1.22
CA TRP A 48 10.27 2.80 -2.07
C TRP A 48 10.43 3.34 -3.48
N LYS A 49 11.17 4.43 -3.66
CA LYS A 49 11.56 4.88 -5.00
C LYS A 49 12.36 3.80 -5.75
N GLY A 50 13.28 3.11 -5.06
CA GLY A 50 14.00 1.97 -5.63
C GLY A 50 13.08 0.79 -5.97
N LEU A 51 12.17 0.42 -5.05
CA LEU A 51 11.20 -0.65 -5.27
C LEU A 51 10.26 -0.35 -6.46
N PHE A 52 9.80 0.89 -6.58
CA PHE A 52 8.98 1.34 -7.70
C PHE A 52 9.68 1.08 -9.04
N TYR A 53 10.96 1.47 -9.17
CA TYR A 53 11.71 1.21 -10.40
C TYR A 53 12.08 -0.27 -10.59
N SER A 54 12.26 -1.03 -9.50
CA SER A 54 12.40 -2.49 -9.60
C SER A 54 11.19 -3.14 -10.27
N PHE A 55 9.99 -2.69 -9.87
CA PHE A 55 8.74 -3.16 -10.47
C PHE A 55 8.54 -2.59 -11.88
N TRP A 56 8.96 -1.35 -12.12
CA TRP A 56 8.97 -0.72 -13.45
C TRP A 56 9.73 -1.54 -14.49
N HIS A 57 10.89 -2.10 -14.14
CA HIS A 57 11.74 -2.93 -15.00
C HIS A 57 11.31 -4.41 -15.08
N SER A 58 10.19 -4.79 -14.48
CA SER A 58 9.67 -6.16 -14.55
C SER A 58 8.67 -6.29 -15.70
N ASP A 59 9.06 -6.96 -16.79
CA ASP A 59 8.28 -6.99 -18.04
C ASP A 59 7.48 -8.27 -18.27
N LEU A 60 7.92 -9.41 -17.70
CA LEU A 60 7.22 -10.68 -17.85
C LEU A 60 6.10 -10.82 -16.80
N GLN A 61 4.89 -11.17 -17.24
CA GLN A 61 3.71 -11.30 -16.35
C GLN A 61 3.95 -12.21 -15.13
N PRO A 62 4.54 -13.42 -15.25
CA PRO A 62 4.81 -14.26 -14.08
C PRO A 62 5.78 -13.59 -13.09
N VAL A 63 6.76 -12.85 -13.60
CA VAL A 63 7.75 -12.12 -12.78
C VAL A 63 7.09 -10.93 -12.08
N GLN A 64 6.18 -10.23 -12.75
CA GLN A 64 5.41 -9.14 -12.16
C GLN A 64 4.54 -9.64 -11.00
N ALA A 65 3.82 -10.74 -11.19
CA ALA A 65 2.97 -11.33 -10.16
C ALA A 65 3.79 -11.80 -8.95
N ASP A 66 4.87 -12.54 -9.18
CA ASP A 66 5.78 -13.00 -8.12
C ASP A 66 6.42 -11.83 -7.35
N LEU A 67 6.88 -10.78 -8.06
CA LEU A 67 7.48 -9.63 -7.40
C LEU A 67 6.46 -8.83 -6.59
N ALA A 68 5.23 -8.66 -7.10
CA ALA A 68 4.15 -7.99 -6.36
C ALA A 68 3.82 -8.76 -5.07
N GLU A 69 3.70 -10.08 -5.16
CA GLU A 69 3.46 -10.97 -4.01
C GLU A 69 4.58 -10.83 -2.98
N ARG A 70 5.85 -10.93 -3.39
CA ARG A 70 6.99 -10.79 -2.49
C ARG A 70 7.05 -9.41 -1.83
N MET A 71 6.78 -8.34 -2.58
CA MET A 71 6.76 -6.98 -2.04
C MET A 71 5.65 -6.79 -1.01
N ALA A 72 4.44 -7.31 -1.27
CA ALA A 72 3.29 -7.17 -0.39
C ALA A 72 3.41 -8.05 0.87
N LYS A 73 3.95 -9.27 0.72
CA LYS A 73 4.22 -10.21 1.82
C LYS A 73 5.17 -9.67 2.89
N MET A 74 5.95 -8.63 2.58
CA MET A 74 6.72 -7.88 3.58
C MET A 74 5.87 -7.43 4.78
N LEU A 75 4.59 -7.09 4.57
CA LEU A 75 3.68 -6.69 5.65
C LEU A 75 3.51 -7.80 6.71
N LEU A 76 3.57 -9.06 6.28
CA LEU A 76 3.35 -10.23 7.12
C LEU A 76 4.61 -10.73 7.83
N ILE A 77 5.81 -10.37 7.33
CA ILE A 77 7.08 -10.91 7.82
C ILE A 77 7.94 -9.89 8.58
N LEU A 78 7.59 -8.60 8.53
CA LEU A 78 8.31 -7.57 9.28
C LEU A 78 7.90 -7.64 10.76
N PRO A 79 8.83 -7.95 11.69
CA PRO A 79 8.50 -8.17 13.10
C PRO A 79 8.20 -6.86 13.83
N ASN A 80 8.82 -5.75 13.40
CA ASN A 80 8.64 -4.46 14.04
C ASN A 80 7.47 -3.70 13.41
N VAL A 81 6.47 -3.37 14.24
CA VAL A 81 5.25 -2.68 13.82
C VAL A 81 5.53 -1.32 13.19
N LYS A 82 6.45 -0.51 13.75
CA LYS A 82 6.78 0.82 13.23
C LYS A 82 7.44 0.75 11.85
N VAL A 83 8.35 -0.21 11.66
CA VAL A 83 8.99 -0.44 10.36
C VAL A 83 7.98 -0.93 9.33
N CYS A 84 7.05 -1.79 9.73
CA CYS A 84 5.97 -2.27 8.87
C CYS A 84 5.00 -1.15 8.47
N GLU A 85 4.62 -0.28 9.41
CA GLU A 85 3.80 0.91 9.16
C GLU A 85 4.49 1.89 8.22
N GLU A 86 5.77 2.18 8.41
CA GLU A 86 6.52 3.02 7.48
C GLU A 86 6.66 2.37 6.10
N TYR A 87 6.85 1.05 6.03
CA TYR A 87 6.89 0.34 4.76
C TYR A 87 5.57 0.48 4.00
N PHE A 88 4.43 0.27 4.67
CA PHE A 88 3.14 0.47 4.02
C PHE A 88 2.84 1.94 3.69
N GLY A 89 3.17 2.87 4.59
CA GLY A 89 3.03 4.30 4.35
C GLY A 89 3.87 4.79 3.17
N GLY A 90 5.11 4.32 3.06
CA GLY A 90 6.01 4.62 1.96
C GLY A 90 5.53 4.07 0.61
N PHE A 91 4.86 2.91 0.61
CA PHE A 91 4.15 2.36 -0.54
C PHE A 91 3.07 3.32 -1.03
N LEU A 92 2.14 3.71 -0.15
CA LEU A 92 1.02 4.60 -0.48
C LEU A 92 1.53 5.93 -1.04
N SER A 93 2.45 6.59 -0.32
CA SER A 93 3.02 7.87 -0.76
C SER A 93 3.76 7.78 -2.08
N THR A 94 4.44 6.66 -2.35
CA THR A 94 5.19 6.47 -3.60
C THR A 94 4.25 6.18 -4.77
N MET A 95 3.29 5.27 -4.61
CA MET A 95 2.31 5.00 -5.66
C MET A 95 1.55 6.26 -6.02
N ARG A 96 1.11 7.01 -5.02
CA ARG A 96 0.39 8.26 -5.21
C ARG A 96 1.21 9.33 -5.95
N ARG A 97 2.47 9.53 -5.57
CA ARG A 97 3.37 10.50 -6.20
C ARG A 97 3.69 10.15 -7.65
N GLU A 98 3.94 8.87 -7.94
CA GLU A 98 4.42 8.43 -9.24
C GLU A 98 3.27 8.06 -10.20
N TRP A 99 2.02 7.94 -9.72
CA TRP A 99 0.88 7.39 -10.48
C TRP A 99 0.68 8.05 -11.84
N PHE A 100 0.72 9.39 -11.87
CA PHE A 100 0.53 10.16 -13.10
C PHE A 100 1.64 9.92 -14.14
N GLY A 101 2.84 9.55 -13.69
CA GLY A 101 3.98 9.24 -14.56
C GLY A 101 3.98 7.84 -15.14
N ILE A 102 3.05 6.97 -14.73
CA ILE A 102 2.94 5.60 -15.24
C ILE A 102 2.28 5.63 -16.62
N ASP A 103 3.01 5.17 -17.64
CA ASP A 103 2.46 5.07 -18.99
C ASP A 103 1.45 3.93 -19.11
N LYS A 104 0.60 4.02 -20.15
CA LYS A 104 -0.51 3.10 -20.39
C LYS A 104 -0.08 1.62 -20.45
N LEU A 105 1.10 1.31 -20.97
CA LEU A 105 1.57 -0.08 -21.11
C LEU A 105 1.97 -0.70 -19.77
N ARG A 106 2.24 0.12 -18.75
CA ARG A 106 2.64 -0.31 -17.42
C ARG A 106 1.52 -0.21 -16.38
N MET A 107 0.43 0.48 -16.70
CA MET A 107 -0.63 0.76 -15.73
C MET A 107 -1.20 -0.51 -15.11
N ASP A 108 -1.51 -1.53 -15.91
CA ASP A 108 -2.14 -2.77 -15.43
C ASP A 108 -1.33 -3.47 -14.33
N LYS A 109 0.00 -3.57 -14.48
CA LYS A 109 0.84 -4.20 -13.45
C LYS A 109 0.90 -3.37 -12.17
N PHE A 110 0.86 -2.04 -12.25
CA PHE A 110 0.84 -1.19 -11.06
C PHE A 110 -0.53 -1.22 -10.38
N MET A 111 -1.63 -1.30 -11.14
CA MET A 111 -2.97 -1.55 -10.59
C MET A 111 -3.01 -2.91 -9.86
N MET A 112 -2.43 -3.96 -10.45
CA MET A 112 -2.27 -5.27 -9.79
C MET A 112 -1.45 -5.15 -8.51
N LEU A 113 -0.32 -4.43 -8.53
CA LEU A 113 0.51 -4.23 -7.33
C LEU A 113 -0.28 -3.61 -6.19
N VAL A 114 -1.09 -2.57 -6.47
CA VAL A 114 -1.96 -1.95 -5.46
C VAL A 114 -2.97 -2.94 -4.89
N ARG A 115 -3.64 -3.70 -5.77
CA ARG A 115 -4.57 -4.76 -5.35
C ARG A 115 -3.87 -5.75 -4.40
N THR A 116 -2.71 -6.27 -4.78
CA THR A 116 -1.95 -7.25 -3.98
C THR A 116 -1.56 -6.68 -2.61
N PHE A 117 -1.13 -5.42 -2.54
CA PHE A 117 -0.80 -4.74 -1.28
C PHE A 117 -1.99 -4.59 -0.35
N ILE A 118 -3.15 -4.25 -0.89
CA ILE A 118 -4.37 -4.08 -0.08
C ILE A 118 -4.91 -5.42 0.40
N THR A 119 -4.87 -6.47 -0.42
CA THR A 119 -5.15 -7.84 0.05
C THR A 119 -4.24 -8.26 1.19
N HIS A 120 -2.93 -7.97 1.10
CA HIS A 120 -1.97 -8.28 2.16
C HIS A 120 -2.14 -7.42 3.41
N LEU A 121 -2.58 -6.17 3.26
CA LEU A 121 -2.95 -5.33 4.40
C LEU A 121 -4.08 -5.99 5.19
N PHE A 122 -5.16 -6.40 4.53
CA PHE A 122 -6.27 -7.04 5.22
C PHE A 122 -5.90 -8.38 5.85
N ARG A 123 -5.07 -9.17 5.16
CA ARG A 123 -4.50 -10.39 5.75
C ARG A 123 -3.67 -10.09 6.99
N HIS A 124 -2.82 -9.05 6.95
CA HIS A 124 -2.03 -8.61 8.09
C HIS A 124 -2.90 -8.22 9.29
N LEU A 125 -3.99 -7.50 9.03
CA LEU A 125 -4.95 -7.15 10.08
C LEU A 125 -5.65 -8.39 10.65
N GLY A 126 -6.06 -9.34 9.79
CA GLY A 126 -6.67 -10.60 10.19
C GLY A 126 -5.73 -11.52 10.99
N ASP A 127 -4.48 -11.66 10.56
CA ASP A 127 -3.44 -12.44 11.27
C ASP A 127 -3.07 -11.82 12.64
N ASN A 128 -3.48 -10.57 12.89
CA ASN A 128 -3.34 -9.87 14.17
C ASN A 128 -4.70 -9.62 14.84
N ASP A 129 -5.67 -10.52 14.62
CA ASP A 129 -7.00 -10.54 15.26
C ASP A 129 -7.76 -9.21 15.16
N TRP A 130 -7.50 -8.44 14.12
CA TRP A 130 -8.08 -7.11 13.91
C TRP A 130 -7.94 -6.18 15.11
N GLU A 131 -6.80 -6.24 15.82
CA GLU A 131 -6.47 -5.39 16.96
C GLU A 131 -6.85 -3.92 16.68
N ALA A 132 -7.80 -3.36 17.42
CA ALA A 132 -8.42 -2.07 17.09
C ALA A 132 -7.40 -0.94 16.90
N ALA A 133 -6.42 -0.83 17.80
CA ALA A 133 -5.37 0.18 17.70
C ALA A 133 -4.52 0.02 16.43
N ARG A 134 -4.31 -1.21 15.95
CA ARG A 134 -3.60 -1.50 14.71
C ARG A 134 -4.43 -1.11 13.50
N VAL A 135 -5.71 -1.49 13.48
CA VAL A 135 -6.65 -1.09 12.42
C VAL A 135 -6.64 0.44 12.30
N GLU A 136 -6.81 1.16 13.40
CA GLU A 136 -6.79 2.63 13.41
C GLU A 136 -5.49 3.21 12.84
N ARG A 137 -4.32 2.65 13.20
CA ARG A 137 -3.02 3.13 12.69
C ARG A 137 -2.89 2.93 11.18
N TYR A 138 -3.24 1.75 10.65
CA TYR A 138 -3.19 1.50 9.22
C TYR A 138 -4.23 2.31 8.43
N MET A 139 -5.44 2.47 8.96
CA MET A 139 -6.46 3.29 8.33
C MET A 139 -6.07 4.76 8.31
N ARG A 140 -5.39 5.25 9.34
CA ARG A 140 -4.78 6.58 9.33
C ARG A 140 -3.77 6.72 8.19
N LEU A 141 -2.94 5.72 7.92
CA LEU A 141 -2.02 5.73 6.77
C LEU A 141 -2.78 5.77 5.44
N VAL A 142 -3.82 4.94 5.27
CA VAL A 142 -4.68 4.94 4.06
C VAL A 142 -5.31 6.32 3.84
N GLN A 143 -5.78 6.94 4.93
CA GLN A 143 -6.36 8.28 4.90
C GLN A 143 -5.33 9.35 4.53
N GLU A 144 -4.26 9.48 5.32
CA GLU A 144 -3.31 10.60 5.24
C GLU A 144 -2.35 10.49 4.06
N ARG A 145 -1.95 9.27 3.68
CA ARG A 145 -0.97 9.01 2.60
C ARG A 145 -1.62 8.51 1.31
N GLY A 146 -2.93 8.25 1.33
CA GLY A 146 -3.73 7.84 0.18
C GLY A 146 -4.88 8.80 -0.10
N VAL A 147 -6.08 8.41 0.31
CA VAL A 147 -7.35 8.95 -0.20
C VAL A 147 -7.66 10.40 0.22
N LEU A 148 -7.04 10.89 1.29
CA LEU A 148 -7.22 12.25 1.83
C LEU A 148 -5.92 13.04 2.03
N SER A 149 -4.87 12.70 1.27
CA SER A 149 -3.64 13.50 1.30
C SER A 149 -3.87 14.93 0.77
N SER A 150 -3.05 15.87 1.27
CA SER A 150 -3.23 17.32 1.13
C SER A 150 -3.10 17.87 -0.30
N ASP A 151 -2.33 17.22 -1.16
CA ASP A 151 -2.10 17.53 -2.58
C ASP A 151 -3.10 16.82 -3.49
N LEU A 152 -4.38 17.18 -3.35
CA LEU A 152 -5.54 16.50 -3.92
C LEU A 152 -5.52 16.25 -5.46
N GLY A 153 -4.67 16.95 -6.22
CA GLY A 153 -4.59 16.82 -7.69
C GLY A 153 -3.64 15.74 -8.21
N ALA A 154 -2.51 15.50 -7.55
CA ALA A 154 -1.43 14.68 -8.10
C ALA A 154 -1.72 13.16 -8.06
N GLY A 155 -2.67 12.74 -7.22
CA GLY A 155 -2.93 11.33 -6.90
C GLY A 155 -4.34 10.84 -7.25
N ILE A 156 -5.15 11.58 -8.02
CA ILE A 156 -6.58 11.24 -8.22
C ILE A 156 -6.75 9.83 -8.79
N GLY A 157 -5.99 9.47 -9.82
CA GLY A 157 -6.07 8.13 -10.42
C GLY A 157 -5.74 7.01 -9.44
N PHE A 158 -4.74 7.22 -8.58
CA PHE A 158 -4.40 6.29 -7.51
C PHE A 158 -5.52 6.19 -6.49
N ASN A 159 -6.09 7.32 -6.06
CA ASN A 159 -7.16 7.34 -5.06
C ASN A 159 -8.42 6.62 -5.53
N LEU A 160 -8.78 6.77 -6.81
CA LEU A 160 -9.89 6.05 -7.41
C LEU A 160 -9.62 4.53 -7.39
N HIS A 161 -8.47 4.09 -7.91
CA HIS A 161 -8.12 2.68 -7.92
C HIS A 161 -7.99 2.08 -6.51
N LEU A 162 -7.39 2.82 -5.57
CA LEU A 162 -7.27 2.43 -4.17
C LEU A 162 -8.65 2.23 -3.54
N THR A 163 -9.62 3.09 -3.85
CA THR A 163 -11.00 2.97 -3.37
C THR A 163 -11.64 1.68 -3.87
N ASP A 164 -11.53 1.41 -5.17
CA ASP A 164 -12.08 0.21 -5.81
C ASP A 164 -11.56 -1.07 -5.15
N VAL A 165 -10.24 -1.21 -5.05
CA VAL A 165 -9.62 -2.44 -4.55
C VAL A 165 -9.72 -2.59 -3.04
N PHE A 166 -9.83 -1.49 -2.30
CA PHE A 166 -10.03 -1.55 -0.85
C PHE A 166 -11.39 -2.10 -0.50
N VAL A 167 -12.44 -1.59 -1.14
CA VAL A 167 -13.80 -2.09 -0.93
C VAL A 167 -13.91 -3.55 -1.34
N GLU A 168 -13.33 -3.94 -2.48
CA GLU A 168 -13.31 -5.33 -2.94
C GLU A 168 -12.62 -6.26 -1.92
N ALA A 169 -11.41 -5.92 -1.49
CA ALA A 169 -10.67 -6.73 -0.52
C ALA A 169 -11.33 -6.76 0.88
N PHE A 170 -12.00 -5.68 1.28
CA PHE A 170 -12.79 -5.65 2.52
C PHE A 170 -13.94 -6.67 2.48
N LYS A 171 -14.64 -6.80 1.35
CA LYS A 171 -15.71 -7.81 1.18
C LYS A 171 -15.19 -9.23 1.13
N ASP A 172 -14.08 -9.46 0.44
CA ASP A 172 -13.48 -10.79 0.38
C ASP A 172 -13.02 -11.26 1.77
N THR A 173 -12.74 -10.32 2.67
CA THR A 173 -12.44 -10.60 4.08
C THR A 173 -13.67 -10.59 4.98
N GLU A 174 -14.84 -10.18 4.50
CA GLU A 174 -16.07 -10.02 5.27
C GLU A 174 -16.60 -11.33 5.86
N GLY A 175 -16.41 -12.45 5.17
CA GLY A 175 -16.70 -13.78 5.73
C GLY A 175 -15.93 -14.08 7.03
N HIS A 176 -14.77 -13.44 7.23
CA HIS A 176 -13.98 -13.50 8.47
C HIS A 176 -14.31 -12.35 9.44
N LEU A 177 -15.05 -11.34 8.97
CA LEU A 177 -15.51 -10.19 9.76
C LEU A 177 -16.85 -10.43 10.45
N ALA A 178 -17.55 -11.53 10.19
CA ALA A 178 -18.83 -11.85 10.85
C ALA A 178 -18.69 -11.84 12.38
N ASP A 179 -17.57 -12.36 12.88
CA ASP A 179 -17.21 -12.38 14.31
C ASP A 179 -16.48 -11.10 14.77
N VAL A 180 -16.09 -10.23 13.84
CA VAL A 180 -15.41 -8.97 14.15
C VAL A 180 -16.42 -7.91 14.56
N ALA A 181 -16.13 -7.21 15.67
CA ALA A 181 -17.01 -6.19 16.21
C ALA A 181 -17.35 -5.12 15.16
N ALA A 182 -18.62 -4.71 15.09
CA ALA A 182 -19.08 -3.68 14.14
C ALA A 182 -18.26 -2.39 14.19
N GLN A 183 -17.73 -2.04 15.36
CA GLN A 183 -16.85 -0.89 15.56
C GLN A 183 -15.54 -1.01 14.77
N ILE A 184 -14.96 -2.20 14.68
CA ILE A 184 -13.73 -2.45 13.92
C ILE A 184 -14.02 -2.36 12.42
N ARG A 185 -15.17 -2.88 11.96
CA ARG A 185 -15.62 -2.72 10.57
C ARG A 185 -15.78 -1.24 10.20
N LEU A 186 -16.40 -0.45 11.08
CA LEU A 186 -16.52 1.00 10.89
C LEU A 186 -15.15 1.69 10.88
N ALA A 187 -14.24 1.32 11.79
CA ALA A 187 -12.89 1.85 11.81
C ALA A 187 -12.12 1.55 10.53
N ALA A 188 -12.29 0.35 9.94
CA ALA A 188 -11.70 -0.02 8.65
C ALA A 188 -12.23 0.83 7.48
N LEU A 189 -13.49 1.26 7.54
CA LEU A 189 -14.12 2.09 6.51
C LEU A 189 -13.95 3.60 6.74
N GLU A 190 -13.45 4.01 7.91
CA GLU A 190 -13.31 5.41 8.33
C GLU A 190 -12.61 6.30 7.29
N PRO A 191 -11.50 5.89 6.63
CA PRO A 191 -10.86 6.74 5.61
C PRO A 191 -11.81 7.16 4.48
N PHE A 192 -12.69 6.25 4.07
CA PHE A 192 -13.63 6.46 2.97
C PHE A 192 -14.89 7.20 3.41
N ILE A 193 -15.33 7.00 4.65
CA ILE A 193 -16.37 7.84 5.28
C ILE A 193 -15.89 9.30 5.29
N GLN A 194 -14.65 9.53 5.69
CA GLN A 194 -14.04 10.86 5.66
C GLN A 194 -13.90 11.40 4.22
N VAL A 195 -13.64 10.56 3.22
CA VAL A 195 -13.68 11.00 1.81
C VAL A 195 -15.08 11.52 1.47
N VAL A 196 -16.13 10.75 1.74
CA VAL A 196 -17.51 11.13 1.43
C VAL A 196 -17.92 12.41 2.17
N ALA A 197 -17.46 12.60 3.40
CA ALA A 197 -17.84 13.74 4.23
C ALA A 197 -17.21 15.07 3.77
N ARG A 198 -15.99 15.06 3.22
CA ARG A 198 -15.20 16.30 3.04
C ARG A 198 -14.32 16.38 1.79
N HIS A 199 -14.22 15.34 0.96
CA HIS A 199 -13.35 15.41 -0.23
C HIS A 199 -13.93 16.39 -1.26
N PRO A 200 -13.16 17.39 -1.76
CA PRO A 200 -13.72 18.44 -2.61
C PRO A 200 -13.95 18.01 -4.07
N ASN A 201 -13.37 16.89 -4.50
CA ASN A 201 -13.55 16.36 -5.86
C ASN A 201 -14.81 15.48 -5.97
N GLU A 202 -15.77 15.89 -6.80
CA GLU A 202 -17.05 15.20 -6.99
C GLU A 202 -16.91 13.80 -7.62
N THR A 203 -15.93 13.57 -8.48
CA THR A 203 -15.68 12.25 -9.09
C THR A 203 -15.25 11.25 -8.03
N VAL A 204 -14.31 11.63 -7.17
CA VAL A 204 -13.85 10.78 -6.05
C VAL A 204 -14.99 10.51 -5.08
N LEU A 205 -15.82 11.53 -4.77
CA LEU A 205 -17.01 11.37 -3.94
C LEU A 205 -17.99 10.35 -4.53
N LYS A 206 -18.40 10.52 -5.79
CA LYS A 206 -19.37 9.63 -6.45
C LYS A 206 -18.87 8.20 -6.54
N ARG A 207 -17.58 8.02 -6.85
CA ARG A 207 -16.96 6.68 -6.91
C ARG A 207 -16.98 6.02 -5.53
N THR A 208 -16.49 6.73 -4.52
CA THR A 208 -16.48 6.23 -3.13
C THR A 208 -17.89 5.92 -2.64
N GLN A 209 -18.88 6.77 -2.93
CA GLN A 209 -20.28 6.51 -2.58
C GLN A 209 -20.82 5.25 -3.28
N SER A 210 -20.57 5.11 -4.58
CA SER A 210 -20.99 3.92 -5.33
C SER A 210 -20.40 2.66 -4.71
N ASP A 211 -19.09 2.62 -4.49
CA ASP A 211 -18.42 1.41 -4.04
C ASP A 211 -18.72 1.11 -2.56
N LEU A 212 -18.75 2.14 -1.69
CA LEU A 212 -19.09 1.98 -0.27
C LEU A 212 -20.57 1.59 -0.09
N PHE A 213 -21.52 2.33 -0.65
CA PHE A 213 -22.95 2.13 -0.35
C PHE A 213 -23.61 1.04 -1.20
N VAL A 214 -23.23 0.89 -2.48
CA VAL A 214 -23.76 -0.19 -3.32
C VAL A 214 -22.94 -1.45 -3.13
N GLY A 215 -21.64 -1.30 -2.87
CA GLY A 215 -20.75 -2.43 -2.72
C GLY A 215 -20.68 -3.01 -1.30
N ALA A 216 -20.41 -2.20 -0.28
CA ALA A 216 -20.08 -2.72 1.06
C ALA A 216 -21.31 -2.99 1.96
N PHE A 217 -22.52 -2.53 1.58
CA PHE A 217 -23.72 -2.61 2.42
C PHE A 217 -24.95 -3.23 1.72
N ARG A 218 -24.81 -3.77 0.51
CA ARG A 218 -25.88 -4.56 -0.13
C ARG A 218 -25.50 -6.03 -0.11
N GLU A 219 -26.25 -6.79 0.69
CA GLU A 219 -26.45 -8.24 0.53
C GLU A 219 -27.26 -8.54 -0.74
#